data_AF-A0A6G2JJI9-F1
#
_entry.id   AF-A0A6G2JJI9-F1
#
_cell.length_a   1.000
_cell.length_b   1.000
_cell.length_c   1.000
_cell.angle_alpha   90.00
_cell.angle_beta   90.00
_cell.angle_gamma   90.00
#
_symmetry.space_group_name_H-M   'P 1'
#
loop_
_entity.id
_entity.type
_entity.pdbx_description
1 polymer ?
#
loop_
_entity_poly.entity_id
_entity_poly.type
_entity_poly.pdbx_seq_one_letter_code
_entity_poly.pdbx_strand_id
1 'polypeptide(L)'
;MAIIRAYDPKRDQDAIIRVWREVHWITSDEQAKWAPQFMEKARTDVAEVNGEAECQASSADGTFRYLDEDLTMSAIVGVTTSRIARKQRLAQRVTAHRIAQDAANGVEICTLTMFEQGFYDLMGFGTGPYGHRVRFDPADLTVDRPFRVPRRLKADDWEMIHAAMINRRLTHGGCRLYPAELLQVELNHAEKSFLLGYCDGPGGELTHFFWASDHEEHGPSYIYMMAYQDHDQFLELLALMRSLGDQIRLFQMVEPPDVQLQDLIKQPFRARMVSEKGSFNTLIRGDGYWQARICDLEACMAKTHLDGPPARFNLALRDPIEKHLDTDAPWRGISGEYVISLGPESSAGLGADPALPTLTASVGAFTRLWLGVRPATGLAVTDDLDGPPELLSALDRTLRLPVPGLCGWEY
;
A
#
# COMPACT_ATOMS: atom_id res chain seq x y z
N MET A 1 22.03 18.32 17.87
CA MET A 1 20.61 17.98 17.61
C MET A 1 20.52 17.67 16.13
N ALA A 2 19.94 16.53 15.73
CA ALA A 2 19.90 16.15 14.31
C ALA A 2 18.99 17.10 13.52
N ILE A 3 19.50 17.60 12.40
CA ILE A 3 18.81 18.51 11.49
C ILE A 3 18.01 17.68 10.49
N ILE A 4 16.72 17.99 10.33
CA ILE A 4 15.85 17.39 9.31
C ILE A 4 15.60 18.45 8.25
N ARG A 5 15.72 18.08 6.98
CA ARG A 5 15.51 18.98 5.85
C ARG A 5 15.24 18.20 4.57
N ALA A 6 14.81 18.93 3.54
CA ALA A 6 14.75 18.40 2.18
C ALA A 6 16.12 17.89 1.72
N TYR A 7 16.08 16.80 0.96
CA TYR A 7 17.23 16.24 0.26
C TYR A 7 17.87 17.25 -0.69
N ASP A 8 19.20 17.35 -0.67
CA ASP A 8 20.00 18.12 -1.63
C ASP A 8 20.85 17.15 -2.46
N PRO A 9 20.59 17.00 -3.77
CA PRO A 9 21.32 16.08 -4.62
C PRO A 9 22.84 16.27 -4.61
N LYS A 10 23.32 17.52 -4.50
CA LYS A 10 24.76 17.81 -4.55
C LYS A 10 25.48 17.40 -3.26
N ARG A 11 24.75 17.34 -2.16
CA ARG A 11 25.31 17.12 -0.82
C ARG A 11 25.07 15.70 -0.32
N ASP A 12 23.90 15.14 -0.60
CA ASP A 12 23.39 13.97 0.12
C ASP A 12 23.41 12.69 -0.72
N GLN A 13 23.54 12.78 -2.05
CA GLN A 13 23.41 11.62 -2.94
C GLN A 13 24.33 10.47 -2.55
N ASP A 14 25.63 10.75 -2.39
CA ASP A 14 26.61 9.72 -2.07
C ASP A 14 26.36 9.10 -0.68
N ALA A 15 25.92 9.92 0.29
CA ALA A 15 25.58 9.44 1.61
C ALA A 15 24.36 8.52 1.58
N ILE A 16 23.29 8.89 0.84
CA ILE A 16 22.10 8.05 0.70
C ILE A 16 22.39 6.75 -0.05
N ILE A 17 23.18 6.79 -1.14
CA ILE A 17 23.62 5.59 -1.86
C ILE A 17 24.40 4.66 -0.92
N ARG A 18 25.28 5.22 -0.07
CA ARG A 18 25.97 4.45 0.97
C ARG A 18 24.96 3.80 1.93
N VAL A 19 23.98 4.54 2.44
CA VAL A 19 22.94 3.99 3.34
C VAL A 19 22.17 2.86 2.67
N TRP A 20 21.77 3.01 1.41
CA TRP A 20 21.06 1.98 0.66
C TRP A 20 21.88 0.70 0.48
N ARG A 21 23.21 0.82 0.30
CA ARG A 21 24.13 -0.33 0.32
C ARG A 21 24.23 -0.96 1.71
N GLU A 22 24.28 -0.16 2.77
CA GLU A 22 24.34 -0.66 4.16
C GLU A 22 23.10 -1.48 4.55
N VAL A 23 21.93 -1.14 4.01
CA VAL A 23 20.66 -1.84 4.24
C VAL A 23 20.32 -2.87 3.15
N HIS A 24 21.25 -3.09 2.20
CA HIS A 24 21.14 -4.08 1.13
C HIS A 24 19.96 -3.87 0.15
N TRP A 25 19.49 -2.63 0.00
CA TRP A 25 18.51 -2.29 -1.04
C TRP A 25 19.13 -2.24 -2.43
N ILE A 26 20.43 -1.91 -2.51
CA ILE A 26 21.21 -1.99 -3.74
C ILE A 26 22.49 -2.78 -3.46
N THR A 27 22.89 -3.61 -4.42
CA THR A 27 24.07 -4.49 -4.30
C THR A 27 25.08 -4.28 -5.43
N SER A 28 24.72 -3.51 -6.46
CA SER A 28 25.58 -3.23 -7.62
C SER A 28 25.67 -1.74 -7.96
N ASP A 29 26.72 -1.36 -8.69
CA ASP A 29 26.85 -0.01 -9.24
C ASP A 29 25.79 0.29 -10.31
N GLU A 30 25.28 -0.73 -11.01
CA GLU A 30 24.19 -0.56 -11.99
C GLU A 30 22.88 -0.14 -11.30
N GLN A 31 22.52 -0.78 -10.18
CA GLN A 31 21.35 -0.37 -9.39
C GLN A 31 21.55 1.04 -8.77
N ALA A 32 22.77 1.36 -8.35
CA ALA A 32 23.09 2.66 -7.75
C ALA A 32 22.86 3.84 -8.72
N LYS A 33 22.95 3.63 -10.03
CA LYS A 33 22.70 4.68 -11.05
C LYS A 33 21.28 5.23 -11.01
N TRP A 34 20.32 4.47 -10.47
CA TRP A 34 18.90 4.85 -10.43
C TRP A 34 18.49 5.53 -9.12
N ALA A 35 19.34 5.48 -8.09
CA ALA A 35 19.06 6.14 -6.82
C ALA A 35 18.84 7.67 -6.95
N PRO A 36 19.60 8.43 -7.75
CA PRO A 36 19.36 9.86 -7.93
C PRO A 36 17.96 10.15 -8.50
N GLN A 37 17.53 9.38 -9.50
CA GLN A 37 16.21 9.54 -10.10
C GLN A 37 15.09 9.23 -9.11
N PHE A 38 15.24 8.19 -8.28
CA PHE A 38 14.30 7.93 -7.19
C PHE A 38 14.19 9.14 -6.25
N MET A 39 15.32 9.66 -5.78
CA MET A 39 15.37 10.75 -4.81
C MET A 39 14.84 12.09 -5.35
N GLU A 40 15.04 12.34 -6.65
CA GLU A 40 14.55 13.53 -7.34
C GLU A 40 13.04 13.47 -7.58
N LYS A 41 12.52 12.28 -7.88
CA LYS A 41 11.11 12.08 -8.26
C LYS A 41 10.22 11.76 -7.08
N ALA A 42 10.76 11.13 -6.05
CA ALA A 42 10.13 11.06 -4.74
C ALA A 42 10.39 12.37 -3.98
N ARG A 43 9.38 12.86 -3.25
CA ARG A 43 9.57 14.01 -2.37
C ARG A 43 10.33 13.55 -1.13
N THR A 44 11.61 13.92 -1.02
CA THR A 44 12.50 13.28 -0.03
C THR A 44 13.03 14.24 1.03
N ASP A 45 12.94 13.81 2.30
CA ASP A 45 13.65 14.41 3.45
C ASP A 45 14.78 13.53 3.93
N VAL A 46 15.80 14.17 4.50
CA VAL A 46 16.90 13.52 5.20
C VAL A 46 17.06 14.03 6.62
N ALA A 47 17.60 13.19 7.50
CA ALA A 47 18.09 13.59 8.80
C ALA A 47 19.61 13.45 8.88
N GLU A 48 20.27 14.49 9.39
CA GLU A 48 21.72 14.53 9.47
C GLU A 48 22.28 14.05 10.81
N VAL A 49 23.39 13.31 10.74
CA VAL A 49 24.27 13.03 11.89
C VAL A 49 25.68 13.42 11.49
N ASN A 50 26.35 14.25 12.31
CA ASN A 50 27.70 14.74 12.06
C ASN A 50 27.90 15.42 10.68
N GLY A 51 26.86 16.05 10.14
CA GLY A 51 26.91 16.81 8.87
C GLY A 51 26.62 15.98 7.62
N GLU A 52 26.35 14.69 7.74
CA GLU A 52 25.98 13.81 6.63
C GLU A 52 24.54 13.30 6.76
N ALA A 53 23.87 13.06 5.64
CA ALA A 53 22.55 12.43 5.61
C ALA A 53 22.66 10.94 6.00
N GLU A 54 22.03 10.57 7.12
CA GLU A 54 22.10 9.20 7.66
C GLU A 54 20.72 8.54 7.80
N CYS A 55 19.66 9.28 7.50
CA CYS A 55 18.30 8.79 7.51
C CYS A 55 17.51 9.45 6.39
N GLN A 56 16.59 8.72 5.78
CA GLN A 56 15.74 9.18 4.70
C GLN A 56 14.30 8.78 4.95
N ALA A 57 13.36 9.64 4.57
CA ALA A 57 11.99 9.25 4.27
C ALA A 57 11.51 10.02 3.04
N SER A 58 10.80 9.34 2.16
CA SER A 58 10.33 9.92 0.90
C SER A 58 8.83 9.70 0.76
N SER A 59 8.21 10.42 -0.17
CA SER A 59 6.83 10.16 -0.55
C SER A 59 6.55 10.34 -2.03
N ALA A 60 5.53 9.64 -2.50
CA ALA A 60 4.99 9.74 -3.85
C ALA A 60 3.51 10.13 -3.78
N ASP A 61 3.11 11.09 -4.60
CA ASP A 61 1.71 11.49 -4.75
C ASP A 61 0.91 10.49 -5.58
N GLY A 62 -0.39 10.46 -5.30
CA GLY A 62 -1.28 9.50 -5.91
C GLY A 62 -2.72 9.69 -5.50
N THR A 63 -3.54 8.70 -5.83
CA THR A 63 -4.92 8.59 -5.35
C THR A 63 -5.15 7.27 -4.64
N PHE A 64 -6.02 7.28 -3.64
CA PHE A 64 -6.53 6.10 -2.96
C PHE A 64 -8.04 6.00 -3.19
N ARG A 65 -8.50 4.85 -3.70
CA ARG A 65 -9.92 4.60 -3.97
C ARG A 65 -10.64 4.26 -2.66
N TYR A 66 -11.49 5.17 -2.20
CA TYR A 66 -12.40 4.93 -1.08
C TYR A 66 -13.83 4.76 -1.59
N LEU A 67 -14.28 3.50 -1.68
CA LEU A 67 -15.57 3.15 -2.27
C LEU A 67 -15.62 3.62 -3.73
N ASP A 68 -16.40 4.65 -4.03
CA ASP A 68 -16.52 5.24 -5.37
C ASP A 68 -15.81 6.59 -5.51
N GLU A 69 -15.23 7.11 -4.41
CA GLU A 69 -14.50 8.38 -4.37
C GLU A 69 -12.98 8.17 -4.42
N ASP A 70 -12.26 9.14 -4.99
CA ASP A 70 -10.79 9.17 -4.97
C ASP A 70 -10.29 10.19 -3.93
N LEU A 71 -9.44 9.70 -3.03
CA LEU A 71 -8.75 10.51 -2.03
C LEU A 71 -7.36 10.88 -2.52
N THR A 72 -6.94 12.12 -2.25
CA THR A 72 -5.56 12.57 -2.42
C THR A 72 -4.67 11.79 -1.46
N MET A 73 -3.71 11.06 -2.03
CA MET A 73 -2.87 10.13 -1.29
C MET A 73 -1.40 10.56 -1.33
N SER A 74 -0.71 10.35 -0.21
CA SER A 74 0.75 10.28 -0.18
C SER A 74 1.22 8.89 0.23
N ALA A 75 1.88 8.18 -0.68
CA ALA A 75 2.54 6.92 -0.39
C ALA A 75 3.91 7.20 0.23
N ILE A 76 4.12 6.80 1.49
CA ILE A 76 5.43 6.88 2.15
C ILE A 76 6.30 5.74 1.65
N VAL A 77 7.44 6.10 1.07
CA VAL A 77 8.38 5.19 0.42
C VAL A 77 9.81 5.53 0.81
N GLY A 78 10.74 4.59 0.63
CA GLY A 78 12.16 4.89 0.78
C GLY A 78 12.62 5.21 2.21
N VAL A 79 11.97 4.66 3.24
CA VAL A 79 12.36 4.91 4.64
C VAL A 79 13.58 4.08 4.99
N THR A 80 14.74 4.74 5.14
CA THR A 80 16.02 4.07 5.44
C THR A 80 16.78 4.77 6.54
N THR A 81 17.63 4.03 7.26
CA THR A 81 18.50 4.59 8.30
C THR A 81 19.81 3.83 8.31
N SER A 82 20.92 4.56 8.28
CA SER A 82 22.25 4.00 8.36
C SER A 82 22.49 3.31 9.69
N ARG A 83 23.50 2.44 9.73
CA ARG A 83 23.82 1.66 10.92
C ARG A 83 24.20 2.54 12.11
N ILE A 84 24.83 3.71 11.85
CA ILE A 84 25.27 4.64 12.91
C ILE A 84 24.14 5.53 13.44
N ALA A 85 23.08 5.74 12.65
CA ALA A 85 21.91 6.54 13.04
C ALA A 85 20.80 5.72 13.73
N ARG A 86 20.95 4.39 13.81
CA ARG A 86 19.97 3.51 14.46
C ARG A 86 19.76 3.86 15.93
N LYS A 87 18.53 3.62 16.41
CA LYS A 87 18.10 3.81 17.80
C LYS A 87 18.16 5.27 18.31
N GLN A 88 18.32 6.25 17.43
CA GLN A 88 18.28 7.68 17.76
C GLN A 88 16.92 8.36 17.45
N ARG A 89 15.89 7.57 17.14
CA ARG A 89 14.53 8.03 16.75
C ARG A 89 14.47 8.89 15.47
N LEU A 90 15.55 8.97 14.69
CA LEU A 90 15.62 9.80 13.49
C LEU A 90 14.65 9.36 12.40
N ALA A 91 14.52 8.06 12.17
CA ALA A 91 13.57 7.50 11.19
C ALA A 91 12.12 7.93 11.47
N GLN A 92 11.72 7.94 12.75
CA GLN A 92 10.38 8.36 13.15
C GLN A 92 10.21 9.86 12.91
N ARG A 93 11.20 10.68 13.28
CA ARG A 93 11.12 12.14 13.10
C ARG A 93 11.11 12.54 11.62
N VAL A 94 11.97 11.97 10.78
CA VAL A 94 12.01 12.29 9.34
C VAL A 94 10.75 11.82 8.62
N THR A 95 10.22 10.65 8.98
CA THR A 95 8.96 10.14 8.43
C THR A 95 7.77 11.02 8.86
N ALA A 96 7.69 11.37 10.15
CA ALA A 96 6.65 12.27 10.66
C ALA A 96 6.72 13.65 9.98
N HIS A 97 7.92 14.21 9.84
CA HIS A 97 8.13 15.48 9.14
C HIS A 97 7.65 15.42 7.68
N ARG A 98 7.98 14.35 6.95
CA ARG A 98 7.52 14.13 5.57
C ARG A 98 5.99 14.07 5.48
N ILE A 99 5.35 13.33 6.39
CA ILE A 99 3.88 13.28 6.48
C ILE A 99 3.29 14.65 6.77
N ALA A 100 3.87 15.42 7.69
CA ALA A 100 3.38 16.75 8.03
C ALA A 100 3.48 17.73 6.84
N GLN A 101 4.54 17.65 6.04
CA GLN A 101 4.64 18.43 4.80
C GLN A 101 3.56 18.04 3.80
N ASP A 102 3.34 16.74 3.59
CA ASP A 102 2.34 16.25 2.64
C ASP A 102 0.91 16.59 3.10
N ALA A 103 0.61 16.43 4.39
CA ALA A 103 -0.69 16.81 4.96
C ALA A 103 -0.94 18.32 4.85
N ALA A 104 0.07 19.15 5.11
CA ALA A 104 -0.04 20.61 4.92
C ALA A 104 -0.29 21.00 3.45
N ASN A 105 0.07 20.14 2.50
CA ASN A 105 -0.22 20.31 1.07
C ASN A 105 -1.57 19.72 0.64
N GLY A 106 -2.43 19.33 1.59
CA GLY A 106 -3.80 18.87 1.31
C GLY A 106 -3.94 17.37 1.05
N VAL A 107 -2.96 16.56 1.45
CA VAL A 107 -3.10 15.09 1.40
C VAL A 107 -4.14 14.63 2.44
N GLU A 108 -5.12 13.86 1.98
CA GLU A 108 -6.23 13.37 2.81
C GLU A 108 -5.85 12.07 3.54
N ILE A 109 -5.04 11.21 2.90
CA ILE A 109 -4.63 9.91 3.42
C ILE A 109 -3.16 9.60 3.08
N CYS A 110 -2.42 9.03 4.04
CA CYS A 110 -1.12 8.44 3.75
C CYS A 110 -1.18 6.92 3.79
N THR A 111 -0.38 6.27 2.96
CA THR A 111 -0.27 4.80 2.88
C THR A 111 1.19 4.35 2.77
N LEU A 112 1.48 3.09 3.11
CA LEU A 112 2.82 2.48 2.98
C LEU A 112 2.73 0.96 2.97
N THR A 113 3.73 0.29 2.38
CA THR A 113 4.07 -1.07 2.78
C THR A 113 5.08 -1.04 3.93
N MET A 114 4.95 -1.97 4.87
CA MET A 114 5.70 -1.90 6.13
C MET A 114 6.81 -2.95 6.18
N PHE A 115 8.00 -2.53 6.60
CA PHE A 115 9.06 -3.43 7.02
C PHE A 115 8.87 -3.94 8.46
N GLU A 116 8.21 -3.15 9.31
CA GLU A 116 7.93 -3.44 10.72
C GLU A 116 6.66 -2.71 11.14
N GLN A 117 5.65 -3.46 11.56
CA GLN A 117 4.33 -2.92 11.89
C GLN A 117 4.41 -1.88 13.01
N GLY A 118 5.04 -2.24 14.13
CA GLY A 118 5.07 -1.37 15.31
C GLY A 118 5.85 -0.07 15.12
N PHE A 119 6.61 0.07 14.03
CA PHE A 119 7.36 1.28 13.73
C PHE A 119 6.44 2.43 13.30
N TYR A 120 5.50 2.17 12.38
CA TYR A 120 4.62 3.22 11.86
C TYR A 120 3.36 3.41 12.70
N ASP A 121 2.98 2.43 13.52
CA ASP A 121 1.91 2.57 14.53
C ASP A 121 2.17 3.78 15.45
N LEU A 122 3.45 4.04 15.78
CA LEU A 122 3.89 5.20 16.58
C LEU A 122 3.55 6.55 15.94
N MET A 123 3.37 6.58 14.62
CA MET A 123 2.99 7.76 13.86
C MET A 123 1.51 7.74 13.49
N GLY A 124 0.72 6.79 13.99
CA GLY A 124 -0.74 6.75 13.78
C GLY A 124 -1.18 5.99 12.53
N PHE A 125 -0.31 5.18 11.93
CA PHE A 125 -0.74 4.25 10.90
C PHE A 125 -1.52 3.08 11.50
N GLY A 126 -2.57 2.67 10.79
CA GLY A 126 -3.35 1.47 11.10
C GLY A 126 -3.12 0.40 10.04
N THR A 127 -2.83 -0.83 10.48
CA THR A 127 -2.60 -1.97 9.59
C THR A 127 -3.86 -2.36 8.82
N GLY A 128 -3.70 -2.54 7.50
CA GLY A 128 -4.73 -3.06 6.60
C GLY A 128 -5.15 -4.50 6.93
N PRO A 129 -6.12 -5.06 6.18
CA PRO A 129 -6.53 -6.44 6.37
C PRO A 129 -5.40 -7.37 5.91
N TYR A 130 -5.56 -8.65 6.19
CA TYR A 130 -4.66 -9.64 5.61
C TYR A 130 -4.88 -9.69 4.11
N GLY A 131 -3.81 -9.39 3.35
CA GLY A 131 -3.76 -9.77 1.96
C GLY A 131 -3.33 -11.22 1.86
N HIS A 132 -3.93 -11.96 0.93
CA HIS A 132 -3.58 -13.36 0.75
C HIS A 132 -2.61 -13.51 -0.42
N ARG A 133 -1.46 -14.09 -0.09
CA ARG A 133 -0.43 -14.49 -1.02
C ARG A 133 -0.68 -15.95 -1.38
N VAL A 134 -1.12 -16.18 -2.61
CA VAL A 134 -1.51 -17.50 -3.13
C VAL A 134 -0.34 -18.09 -3.89
N ARG A 135 0.09 -19.29 -3.49
CA ARG A 135 1.13 -20.09 -4.15
C ARG A 135 0.47 -21.29 -4.80
N PHE A 136 0.55 -21.40 -6.12
CA PHE A 136 -0.14 -22.44 -6.89
C PHE A 136 0.68 -22.91 -8.10
N ASP A 137 0.52 -24.17 -8.48
CA ASP A 137 1.03 -24.66 -9.77
C ASP A 137 0.11 -24.11 -10.88
N PRO A 138 0.63 -23.33 -11.86
CA PRO A 138 -0.19 -22.82 -12.96
C PRO A 138 -0.92 -23.91 -13.74
N ALA A 139 -0.37 -25.13 -13.85
CA ALA A 139 -1.02 -26.23 -14.56
C ALA A 139 -2.34 -26.68 -13.89
N ASP A 140 -2.50 -26.39 -12.58
CA ASP A 140 -3.71 -26.68 -11.83
C ASP A 140 -4.79 -25.60 -11.97
N LEU A 141 -4.54 -24.50 -12.68
CA LEU A 141 -5.60 -23.53 -12.98
C LEU A 141 -6.70 -24.17 -13.83
N THR A 142 -7.95 -23.91 -13.44
CA THR A 142 -9.18 -24.41 -14.10
C THR A 142 -9.77 -23.42 -15.10
N VAL A 143 -9.06 -22.33 -15.37
CA VAL A 143 -9.50 -21.28 -16.30
C VAL A 143 -9.61 -21.85 -17.71
N ASP A 144 -10.84 -21.99 -18.19
CA ASP A 144 -11.18 -22.45 -19.54
C ASP A 144 -11.46 -21.24 -20.45
N ARG A 145 -10.41 -20.46 -20.70
CA ARG A 145 -10.42 -19.31 -21.61
C ARG A 145 -9.24 -19.41 -22.57
N PRO A 146 -9.41 -19.01 -23.85
CA PRO A 146 -8.28 -18.85 -24.74
C PRO A 146 -7.40 -17.69 -24.26
N PHE A 147 -6.11 -17.75 -24.60
CA PHE A 147 -5.20 -16.62 -24.47
C PHE A 147 -4.58 -16.32 -25.85
N ARG A 148 -4.35 -15.05 -26.13
CA ARG A 148 -3.63 -14.63 -27.34
C ARG A 148 -2.13 -14.64 -27.11
N VAL A 149 -1.34 -14.58 -28.18
CA VAL A 149 0.13 -14.43 -28.05
C VAL A 149 0.44 -13.09 -27.37
N PRO A 150 1.06 -13.07 -26.18
CA PRO A 150 1.36 -11.82 -25.49
C PRO A 150 2.56 -11.11 -26.12
N ARG A 151 2.63 -9.79 -25.93
CA ARG A 151 3.83 -9.00 -26.18
C ARG A 151 4.80 -9.19 -25.02
N ARG A 152 6.09 -9.35 -25.34
CA ARG A 152 7.18 -9.23 -24.37
C ARG A 152 7.46 -7.75 -24.11
N LEU A 153 7.35 -7.34 -22.85
CA LEU A 153 7.66 -5.98 -22.41
C LEU A 153 9.06 -5.94 -21.79
N LYS A 154 9.67 -4.75 -21.77
CA LYS A 154 10.99 -4.48 -21.20
C LYS A 154 10.91 -3.32 -20.21
N ALA A 155 11.99 -3.12 -19.45
CA ALA A 155 12.13 -1.94 -18.58
C ALA A 155 11.97 -0.62 -19.36
N ASP A 156 12.37 -0.58 -20.64
CA ASP A 156 12.20 0.59 -21.51
C ASP A 156 10.72 0.92 -21.81
N ASP A 157 9.80 -0.03 -21.64
CA ASP A 157 8.35 0.17 -21.82
C ASP A 157 7.68 0.80 -20.57
N TRP A 158 8.45 1.33 -19.61
CA TRP A 158 7.98 1.79 -18.29
C TRP A 158 6.82 2.81 -18.35
N GLU A 159 6.80 3.74 -19.30
CA GLU A 159 5.71 4.71 -19.45
C GLU A 159 4.38 4.01 -19.78
N MET A 160 4.42 3.03 -20.68
CA MET A 160 3.26 2.25 -21.09
C MET A 160 2.79 1.31 -19.97
N ILE A 161 3.72 0.73 -19.22
CA ILE A 161 3.43 -0.09 -18.03
C ILE A 161 2.78 0.77 -16.94
N HIS A 162 3.32 1.96 -16.68
CA HIS A 162 2.76 2.91 -15.73
C HIS A 162 1.35 3.34 -16.14
N ALA A 163 1.14 3.69 -17.40
CA ALA A 163 -0.19 4.04 -17.92
C ALA A 163 -1.19 2.90 -17.73
N ALA A 164 -0.80 1.64 -17.97
CA ALA A 164 -1.64 0.48 -17.68
C ALA A 164 -1.96 0.37 -16.18
N MET A 165 -1.00 0.63 -15.29
CA MET A 165 -1.24 0.67 -13.85
C MET A 165 -2.18 1.80 -13.43
N ILE A 166 -2.09 2.99 -14.03
CA ILE A 166 -3.02 4.10 -13.75
C ILE A 166 -4.45 3.74 -14.18
N ASN A 167 -4.60 3.08 -15.32
CA ASN A 167 -5.89 2.79 -15.94
C ASN A 167 -6.51 1.45 -15.51
N ARG A 168 -5.81 0.65 -14.70
CA ARG A 168 -6.32 -0.64 -14.23
C ARG A 168 -7.60 -0.49 -13.40
N ARG A 169 -8.36 -1.57 -13.31
CA ARG A 169 -9.48 -1.71 -12.40
C ARG A 169 -9.00 -1.49 -10.96
N LEU A 170 -9.64 -0.56 -10.26
CA LEU A 170 -9.46 -0.37 -8.83
C LEU A 170 -10.67 -0.88 -8.06
N THR A 171 -10.43 -1.46 -6.89
CA THR A 171 -11.45 -1.73 -5.88
C THR A 171 -11.27 -0.78 -4.70
N HIS A 172 -12.15 -0.87 -3.70
CA HIS A 172 -11.95 -0.23 -2.40
C HIS A 172 -10.53 -0.53 -1.88
N GLY A 173 -9.80 0.52 -1.49
CA GLY A 173 -8.41 0.46 -1.06
C GLY A 173 -7.34 0.51 -2.17
N GLY A 174 -7.73 0.40 -3.44
CA GLY A 174 -6.80 0.41 -4.56
C GLY A 174 -6.17 1.79 -4.77
N CYS A 175 -4.89 1.85 -5.14
CA CYS A 175 -4.21 3.14 -5.30
C CYS A 175 -3.60 3.38 -6.69
N ARG A 176 -3.26 4.63 -6.98
CA ARG A 176 -2.46 5.06 -8.13
C ARG A 176 -1.28 5.85 -7.61
N LEU A 177 -0.10 5.67 -8.21
CA LEU A 177 1.08 6.48 -7.95
C LEU A 177 1.41 7.26 -9.22
N TYR A 178 1.51 8.58 -9.13
CA TYR A 178 1.68 9.42 -10.32
C TYR A 178 3.12 9.55 -10.83
N PRO A 179 4.16 9.57 -9.98
CA PRO A 179 5.54 9.62 -10.46
C PRO A 179 5.94 8.34 -11.20
N ALA A 180 5.76 8.34 -12.53
CA ALA A 180 6.01 7.19 -13.39
C ALA A 180 7.49 6.75 -13.35
N GLU A 181 8.39 7.69 -13.10
CA GLU A 181 9.81 7.45 -12.95
C GLU A 181 10.15 6.54 -11.76
N LEU A 182 9.30 6.46 -10.72
CA LEU A 182 9.52 5.50 -9.64
C LEU A 182 9.33 4.06 -10.14
N LEU A 183 8.34 3.82 -10.99
CA LEU A 183 8.19 2.52 -11.64
C LEU A 183 9.37 2.19 -12.55
N GLN A 184 9.92 3.20 -13.24
CA GLN A 184 11.13 3.01 -14.03
C GLN A 184 12.32 2.55 -13.18
N VAL A 185 12.51 3.15 -11.99
CA VAL A 185 13.55 2.72 -11.05
C VAL A 185 13.34 1.26 -10.64
N GLU A 186 12.13 0.88 -10.23
CA GLU A 186 11.80 -0.49 -9.81
C GLU A 186 12.07 -1.51 -10.92
N LEU A 187 11.65 -1.22 -12.16
CA LEU A 187 11.88 -2.10 -13.32
C LEU A 187 13.37 -2.31 -13.61
N ASN A 188 14.21 -1.32 -13.32
CA ASN A 188 15.66 -1.40 -13.54
C ASN A 188 16.43 -1.96 -12.33
N HIS A 189 15.82 -2.01 -11.15
CA HIS A 189 16.36 -2.73 -9.99
C HIS A 189 16.07 -4.22 -10.05
N ALA A 190 15.02 -4.60 -10.79
CA ALA A 190 14.59 -5.98 -10.97
C ALA A 190 15.65 -6.88 -11.61
N GLU A 191 15.99 -7.96 -10.92
CA GLU A 191 16.81 -9.04 -11.47
C GLU A 191 15.93 -10.24 -11.86
N LYS A 192 16.34 -10.98 -12.90
CA LYS A 192 15.69 -12.23 -13.34
C LYS A 192 14.17 -12.09 -13.49
N SER A 193 13.73 -11.05 -14.18
CA SER A 193 12.31 -10.76 -14.34
C SER A 193 11.87 -10.79 -15.81
N PHE A 194 10.57 -11.00 -16.02
CA PHE A 194 9.95 -10.95 -17.33
C PHE A 194 8.55 -10.33 -17.23
N LEU A 195 8.13 -9.70 -18.34
CA LEU A 195 6.87 -9.00 -18.44
C LEU A 195 6.14 -9.43 -19.71
N LEU A 196 4.87 -9.79 -19.56
CA LEU A 196 4.01 -10.21 -20.66
C LEU A 196 2.66 -9.49 -20.56
N GLY A 197 2.15 -9.01 -21.70
CA GLY A 197 0.86 -8.32 -21.73
C GLY A 197 0.31 -8.07 -23.13
N TYR A 198 -0.78 -7.32 -23.19
CA TYR A 198 -1.60 -7.12 -24.38
C TYR A 198 -1.91 -5.65 -24.61
N CYS A 199 -1.78 -5.21 -25.86
CA CYS A 199 -1.94 -3.81 -26.27
C CYS A 199 -3.26 -3.62 -27.02
N ASP A 200 -4.38 -3.74 -26.31
CA ASP A 200 -5.73 -3.70 -26.90
C ASP A 200 -6.39 -2.33 -26.83
N GLY A 201 -5.69 -1.30 -26.33
CA GLY A 201 -6.20 0.05 -26.30
C GLY A 201 -6.49 0.56 -27.73
N PRO A 202 -7.44 1.51 -27.91
CA PRO A 202 -7.80 2.02 -29.24
C PRO A 202 -6.62 2.57 -30.06
N GLY A 203 -5.57 3.08 -29.39
CA GLY A 203 -4.32 3.56 -29.98
C GLY A 203 -3.16 2.58 -29.87
N GLY A 204 -3.40 1.34 -29.44
CA GLY A 204 -2.38 0.34 -29.17
C GLY A 204 -1.78 0.44 -27.76
N GLU A 205 -2.51 1.03 -26.80
CA GLU A 205 -2.08 1.10 -25.41
C GLU A 205 -2.11 -0.27 -24.73
N LEU A 206 -1.19 -0.50 -23.80
CA LEU A 206 -1.21 -1.67 -22.91
C LEU A 206 -2.43 -1.63 -21.99
N THR A 207 -3.27 -2.66 -22.04
CA THR A 207 -4.51 -2.74 -21.24
C THR A 207 -4.36 -3.69 -20.06
N HIS A 208 -3.68 -4.81 -20.27
CA HIS A 208 -3.43 -5.78 -19.22
C HIS A 208 -2.09 -6.50 -19.39
N PHE A 209 -1.42 -6.74 -18.27
CA PHE A 209 -0.11 -7.39 -18.22
C PHE A 209 0.14 -7.98 -16.84
N PHE A 210 1.16 -8.83 -16.75
CA PHE A 210 1.81 -9.14 -15.48
C PHE A 210 3.33 -9.00 -15.60
N TRP A 211 3.95 -8.65 -14.48
CA TRP A 211 5.39 -8.64 -14.28
C TRP A 211 5.74 -9.71 -13.24
N ALA A 212 6.58 -10.66 -13.64
CA ALA A 212 7.04 -11.75 -12.80
C ALA A 212 8.56 -11.71 -12.58
N SER A 213 9.01 -12.15 -11.40
CA SER A 213 10.43 -12.39 -11.09
C SER A 213 10.68 -13.85 -10.74
N ASP A 214 11.68 -14.45 -11.35
CA ASP A 214 12.07 -15.84 -11.17
C ASP A 214 13.20 -15.97 -10.15
N HIS A 215 13.01 -16.85 -9.16
CA HIS A 215 14.06 -17.18 -8.21
C HIS A 215 15.00 -18.28 -8.73
N GLU A 216 14.43 -19.31 -9.37
CA GLU A 216 15.12 -20.50 -9.89
C GLU A 216 14.59 -20.88 -11.28
N GLU A 217 15.20 -21.88 -11.94
CA GLU A 217 14.91 -22.29 -13.32
C GLU A 217 13.43 -22.60 -13.60
N HIS A 218 12.70 -23.13 -12.62
CA HIS A 218 11.29 -23.49 -12.74
C HIS A 218 10.38 -22.71 -11.75
N GLY A 219 10.87 -21.57 -11.27
CA GLY A 219 10.27 -20.82 -10.18
C GLY A 219 10.69 -21.35 -8.80
N PRO A 220 10.09 -20.86 -7.69
CA PRO A 220 8.91 -20.01 -7.64
C PRO A 220 9.06 -18.69 -8.41
N SER A 221 8.02 -18.32 -9.15
CA SER A 221 7.93 -17.06 -9.87
C SER A 221 6.96 -16.13 -9.13
N TYR A 222 7.45 -14.98 -8.70
CA TYR A 222 6.65 -13.99 -8.00
C TYR A 222 6.02 -13.01 -8.99
N ILE A 223 4.69 -12.91 -9.01
CA ILE A 223 3.98 -11.85 -9.72
C ILE A 223 4.07 -10.59 -8.87
N TYR A 224 5.00 -9.72 -9.25
CA TYR A 224 5.25 -8.46 -8.56
C TYR A 224 4.18 -7.42 -8.88
N MET A 225 3.70 -7.41 -10.12
CA MET A 225 2.69 -6.45 -10.57
C MET A 225 1.75 -7.09 -11.59
N MET A 226 0.48 -6.71 -11.54
CA MET A 226 -0.54 -7.12 -12.50
C MET A 226 -1.51 -5.97 -12.70
N ALA A 227 -1.82 -5.69 -13.96
CA ALA A 227 -2.86 -4.74 -14.35
C ALA A 227 -3.85 -5.40 -15.29
N TYR A 228 -5.13 -5.07 -15.11
CA TYR A 228 -6.24 -5.40 -16.01
C TYR A 228 -7.37 -4.41 -15.76
N GLN A 229 -8.23 -4.19 -16.76
CA GLN A 229 -9.34 -3.23 -16.71
C GLN A 229 -10.69 -3.93 -16.43
N ASP A 230 -10.79 -5.21 -16.74
CA ASP A 230 -11.98 -6.03 -16.55
C ASP A 230 -11.63 -7.50 -16.24
N HIS A 231 -12.63 -8.29 -15.86
CA HIS A 231 -12.43 -9.68 -15.47
C HIS A 231 -12.10 -10.60 -16.66
N ASP A 232 -12.50 -10.27 -17.89
CA ASP A 232 -12.11 -11.08 -19.05
C ASP A 232 -10.59 -10.95 -19.31
N GLN A 233 -10.03 -9.74 -19.20
CA GLN A 233 -8.59 -9.49 -19.24
C GLN A 233 -7.85 -10.23 -18.11
N PHE A 234 -8.38 -10.20 -16.89
CA PHE A 234 -7.81 -10.96 -15.76
C PHE A 234 -7.78 -12.47 -16.05
N LEU A 235 -8.89 -13.03 -16.55
CA LEU A 235 -8.97 -14.45 -16.91
C LEU A 235 -8.04 -14.80 -18.08
N GLU A 236 -7.82 -13.90 -19.04
CA GLU A 236 -6.82 -14.08 -20.09
C GLU A 236 -5.39 -14.15 -19.53
N LEU A 237 -5.04 -13.28 -18.56
CA LEU A 237 -3.73 -13.38 -17.87
C LEU A 237 -3.57 -14.71 -17.14
N LEU A 238 -4.61 -15.20 -16.46
CA LEU A 238 -4.56 -16.51 -15.79
C LEU A 238 -4.46 -17.67 -16.80
N ALA A 239 -5.14 -17.59 -17.94
CA ALA A 239 -5.01 -18.56 -19.01
C ALA A 239 -3.59 -18.57 -19.61
N LEU A 240 -2.99 -17.40 -19.79
CA LEU A 240 -1.59 -17.28 -20.17
C LEU A 240 -0.66 -17.90 -19.11
N MET A 241 -0.84 -17.59 -17.82
CA MET A 241 -0.04 -18.21 -16.75
C MET A 241 -0.18 -19.73 -16.74
N ARG A 242 -1.39 -20.26 -16.91
CA ARG A 242 -1.66 -21.70 -17.03
C ARG A 242 -0.85 -22.34 -18.16
N SER A 243 -0.73 -21.66 -19.29
CA SER A 243 0.04 -22.16 -20.45
C SER A 243 1.53 -22.31 -20.18
N LEU A 244 2.06 -21.62 -19.16
CA LEU A 244 3.47 -21.69 -18.75
C LEU A 244 3.76 -22.86 -17.79
N GLY A 245 2.77 -23.71 -17.47
CA GLY A 245 2.92 -24.79 -16.49
C GLY A 245 3.86 -25.94 -16.87
N ASP A 246 4.40 -25.95 -18.09
CA ASP A 246 5.51 -26.83 -18.47
C ASP A 246 6.89 -26.25 -18.08
N GLN A 247 6.98 -24.92 -17.94
CA GLN A 247 8.20 -24.15 -17.64
C GLN A 247 8.26 -23.70 -16.18
N ILE A 248 7.12 -23.26 -15.60
CA ILE A 248 7.00 -22.70 -14.26
C ILE A 248 6.13 -23.63 -13.41
N ARG A 249 6.68 -24.09 -12.28
CA ARG A 249 5.98 -25.03 -11.38
C ARG A 249 5.24 -24.35 -10.24
N LEU A 250 5.51 -23.07 -9.99
CA LEU A 250 4.84 -22.33 -8.95
C LEU A 250 4.82 -20.84 -9.25
N PHE A 251 3.61 -20.28 -9.36
CA PHE A 251 3.42 -18.84 -9.23
C PHE A 251 3.08 -18.48 -7.79
N GLN A 252 3.50 -17.29 -7.40
CA GLN A 252 3.08 -16.62 -6.18
C GLN A 252 2.53 -15.24 -6.54
N MET A 253 1.32 -14.91 -6.10
CA MET A 253 0.74 -13.58 -6.29
C MET A 253 -0.13 -13.17 -5.10
N VAL A 254 -0.31 -11.87 -4.90
CA VAL A 254 -1.37 -11.35 -4.02
C VAL A 254 -2.70 -11.50 -4.76
N GLU A 255 -3.70 -12.12 -4.12
CA GLU A 255 -5.01 -12.27 -4.74
C GLU A 255 -5.74 -10.92 -4.85
N PRO A 256 -6.47 -10.65 -5.95
CA PRO A 256 -7.33 -9.48 -6.05
C PRO A 256 -8.43 -9.49 -4.96
N PRO A 257 -8.77 -8.35 -4.32
CA PRO A 257 -9.76 -8.32 -3.24
C PRO A 257 -11.16 -8.81 -3.61
N ASP A 258 -11.54 -8.72 -4.89
CA ASP A 258 -12.85 -9.13 -5.42
C ASP A 258 -12.84 -10.54 -6.03
N VAL A 259 -11.73 -11.28 -5.95
CA VAL A 259 -11.59 -12.62 -6.53
C VAL A 259 -10.98 -13.59 -5.52
N GLN A 260 -11.70 -14.66 -5.20
CA GLN A 260 -11.16 -15.79 -4.45
C GLN A 260 -10.40 -16.74 -5.38
N LEU A 261 -9.06 -16.63 -5.43
CA LEU A 261 -8.24 -17.39 -6.39
C LEU A 261 -8.32 -18.92 -6.19
N GLN A 262 -8.58 -19.38 -4.97
CA GLN A 262 -8.70 -20.81 -4.66
C GLN A 262 -9.80 -21.49 -5.49
N ASP A 263 -10.85 -20.76 -5.86
CA ASP A 263 -11.98 -21.28 -6.66
C ASP A 263 -11.56 -21.64 -8.09
N LEU A 264 -10.42 -21.09 -8.55
CA LEU A 264 -9.86 -21.32 -9.87
C LEU A 264 -8.78 -22.41 -9.88
N ILE A 265 -8.47 -23.06 -8.74
CA ILE A 265 -7.42 -24.07 -8.62
C ILE A 265 -8.02 -25.47 -8.51
N LYS A 266 -7.50 -26.42 -9.29
CA LYS A 266 -7.89 -27.82 -9.25
C LYS A 266 -7.35 -28.49 -7.97
N GLN A 267 -8.25 -29.08 -7.19
CA GLN A 267 -7.91 -29.90 -6.00
C GLN A 267 -6.91 -29.22 -5.02
N PRO A 268 -7.16 -27.98 -4.55
CA PRO A 268 -6.16 -27.18 -3.82
C PRO A 268 -5.66 -27.84 -2.53
N PHE A 269 -6.51 -28.59 -1.82
CA PHE A 269 -6.09 -29.32 -0.61
C PHE A 269 -5.18 -30.51 -0.93
N ARG A 270 -5.39 -31.21 -2.05
CA ARG A 270 -4.53 -32.31 -2.47
C ARG A 270 -3.15 -31.78 -2.85
N ALA A 271 -3.10 -30.71 -3.65
CA ALA A 271 -1.85 -30.07 -4.03
C ALA A 271 -1.03 -29.68 -2.78
N ARG A 272 -1.68 -29.02 -1.81
CA ARG A 272 -1.03 -28.64 -0.54
C ARG A 272 -0.46 -29.82 0.24
N MET A 273 -1.20 -30.92 0.36
CA MET A 273 -0.73 -32.11 1.08
C MET A 273 0.46 -32.77 0.39
N VAL A 274 0.49 -32.78 -0.93
CA VAL A 274 1.57 -33.42 -1.72
C VAL A 274 2.82 -32.54 -1.76
N SER A 275 2.66 -31.21 -1.80
CA SER A 275 3.77 -30.26 -1.89
C SER A 275 4.35 -29.84 -0.54
N GLU A 276 3.78 -30.33 0.57
CA GLU A 276 4.13 -29.90 1.92
C GLU A 276 5.64 -30.04 2.18
N LYS A 277 6.25 -29.02 2.79
CA LYS A 277 7.70 -28.93 3.11
C LYS A 277 8.64 -28.90 1.89
N GLY A 278 8.14 -28.88 0.66
CA GLY A 278 8.95 -28.68 -0.55
C GLY A 278 9.21 -27.20 -0.88
N SER A 279 10.19 -26.93 -1.76
CA SER A 279 10.44 -25.57 -2.30
C SER A 279 9.24 -25.05 -3.11
N PHE A 280 8.53 -25.96 -3.78
CA PHE A 280 7.31 -25.71 -4.56
C PHE A 280 6.02 -25.90 -3.76
N ASN A 281 6.04 -25.58 -2.46
CA ASN A 281 4.87 -25.76 -1.61
C ASN A 281 3.71 -24.83 -2.03
N THR A 282 2.57 -25.43 -2.38
CA THR A 282 1.31 -24.75 -2.66
C THR A 282 0.58 -24.42 -1.35
N LEU A 283 0.19 -23.17 -1.18
CA LEU A 283 -0.48 -22.67 0.03
C LEU A 283 -1.09 -21.29 -0.20
N ILE A 284 -1.93 -20.87 0.73
CA ILE A 284 -2.40 -19.49 0.85
C ILE A 284 -1.89 -18.96 2.18
N ARG A 285 -1.16 -17.85 2.16
CA ARG A 285 -0.65 -17.16 3.36
C ARG A 285 -1.34 -15.81 3.48
N GLY A 286 -1.91 -15.52 4.64
CA GLY A 286 -2.45 -14.19 4.96
C GLY A 286 -1.47 -13.42 5.83
N ASP A 287 -1.12 -12.20 5.40
CA ASP A 287 -0.33 -11.26 6.21
C ASP A 287 -0.90 -9.84 6.04
N GLY A 288 -0.87 -9.04 7.11
CA GLY A 288 -1.02 -7.60 6.97
C GLY A 288 0.33 -7.06 6.53
N TYR A 289 0.43 -6.43 5.36
CA TYR A 289 1.70 -5.96 4.79
C TYR A 289 1.71 -4.47 4.46
N TRP A 290 0.57 -3.80 4.60
CA TRP A 290 0.42 -2.37 4.34
C TRP A 290 -0.35 -1.69 5.47
N GLN A 291 -0.17 -0.38 5.58
CA GLN A 291 -0.85 0.45 6.56
C GLN A 291 -1.32 1.75 5.92
N ALA A 292 -2.33 2.37 6.54
CA ALA A 292 -2.83 3.68 6.15
C ALA A 292 -3.11 4.56 7.37
N ARG A 293 -3.14 5.87 7.14
CA ARG A 293 -3.61 6.85 8.13
C ARG A 293 -4.40 7.96 7.46
N ILE A 294 -5.46 8.39 8.11
CA ILE A 294 -6.13 9.65 7.78
C ILE A 294 -5.19 10.82 8.16
N CYS A 295 -5.08 11.80 7.27
CA CYS A 295 -4.37 13.06 7.48
C CYS A 295 -5.33 14.25 7.55
N ASP A 296 -6.49 14.14 6.90
CA ASP A 296 -7.60 15.09 6.98
C ASP A 296 -8.91 14.34 7.25
N LEU A 297 -9.43 14.46 8.47
CA LEU A 297 -10.65 13.77 8.88
C LEU A 297 -11.90 14.34 8.21
N GLU A 298 -11.99 15.67 8.11
CA GLU A 298 -13.17 16.33 7.56
C GLU A 298 -13.31 16.03 6.07
N ALA A 299 -12.21 16.12 5.32
CA ALA A 299 -12.18 15.79 3.90
C ALA A 299 -12.49 14.31 3.64
N CYS A 300 -11.89 13.39 4.44
CA CYS A 300 -12.21 11.96 4.34
C CYS A 300 -13.68 11.67 4.62
N MET A 301 -14.28 12.28 5.65
CA MET A 301 -15.70 12.08 5.95
C MET A 301 -16.60 12.69 4.88
N ALA A 302 -16.25 13.85 4.31
CA ALA A 302 -17.04 14.48 3.25
C ALA A 302 -17.13 13.62 1.97
N LYS A 303 -16.14 12.75 1.73
CA LYS A 303 -16.13 11.76 0.63
C LYS A 303 -16.60 10.36 1.05
N THR A 304 -17.21 10.24 2.22
CA THR A 304 -17.74 8.97 2.73
C THR A 304 -19.24 8.90 2.50
N HIS A 305 -19.65 8.02 1.58
CA HIS A 305 -21.06 7.79 1.24
C HIS A 305 -21.42 6.33 1.54
N LEU A 306 -22.37 6.12 2.45
CA LEU A 306 -22.71 4.81 2.98
C LEU A 306 -24.19 4.48 2.79
N ASP A 307 -24.47 3.27 2.31
CA ASP A 307 -25.82 2.71 2.21
C ASP A 307 -26.34 2.10 3.52
N GLY A 308 -25.47 2.01 4.54
CA GLY A 308 -25.80 1.47 5.85
C GLY A 308 -26.74 2.37 6.66
N PRO A 309 -27.32 1.85 7.77
CA PRO A 309 -28.07 2.69 8.70
C PRO A 309 -27.19 3.85 9.20
N PRO A 310 -27.69 5.09 9.22
CA PRO A 310 -26.87 6.22 9.63
C PRO A 310 -26.50 6.14 11.11
N ALA A 311 -25.32 6.66 11.44
CA ALA A 311 -24.82 6.76 12.81
C ALA A 311 -24.30 8.18 13.09
N ARG A 312 -24.59 8.70 14.28
CA ARG A 312 -24.07 9.98 14.76
C ARG A 312 -23.52 9.82 16.17
N PHE A 313 -22.30 10.27 16.41
CA PHE A 313 -21.58 10.05 17.68
C PHE A 313 -20.49 11.11 17.88
N ASN A 314 -20.03 11.26 19.12
CA ASN A 314 -18.81 12.02 19.41
C ASN A 314 -17.58 11.13 19.20
N LEU A 315 -16.54 11.65 18.57
CA LEU A 315 -15.24 11.00 18.43
C LEU A 315 -14.19 11.80 19.20
N ALA A 316 -13.63 11.21 20.24
CA ALA A 316 -12.41 11.71 20.88
C ALA A 316 -11.19 11.03 20.24
N LEU A 317 -10.57 11.73 19.29
CA LEU A 317 -9.48 11.22 18.46
C LEU A 317 -8.11 11.60 19.02
N ARG A 318 -7.20 10.61 19.09
CA ARG A 318 -5.80 10.81 19.46
C ARG A 318 -4.88 10.52 18.29
N ASP A 319 -4.04 11.47 17.93
CA ASP A 319 -2.99 11.31 16.92
C ASP A 319 -1.61 11.34 17.58
N PRO A 320 -0.85 10.22 17.57
CA PRO A 320 0.44 10.15 18.24
C PRO A 320 1.55 10.89 17.46
N ILE A 321 1.34 11.28 16.20
CA ILE A 321 2.40 11.87 15.36
C ILE A 321 2.97 13.16 15.96
N GLU A 322 2.18 13.92 16.70
CA GLU A 322 2.61 15.18 17.30
C GLU A 322 3.90 15.03 18.12
N LYS A 323 4.09 13.88 18.78
CA LYS A 323 5.26 13.56 19.60
C LYS A 323 6.56 13.46 18.81
N HIS A 324 6.47 13.35 17.49
CA HIS A 324 7.59 13.16 16.57
C HIS A 324 7.90 14.42 15.74
N LEU A 325 7.11 15.48 15.91
CA LEU A 325 7.19 16.72 15.14
C LEU A 325 7.80 17.85 15.97
N ASP A 326 8.57 18.70 15.28
CA ASP A 326 9.08 19.95 15.85
C ASP A 326 7.92 20.95 16.05
N THR A 327 8.07 21.91 16.95
CA THR A 327 6.98 22.82 17.38
C THR A 327 6.40 23.68 16.26
N ASP A 328 7.22 23.97 15.25
CA ASP A 328 6.93 24.78 14.07
C ASP A 328 6.49 23.96 12.84
N ALA A 329 6.27 22.65 13.00
CA ALA A 329 5.76 21.81 11.91
C ALA A 329 4.43 22.37 11.36
N PRO A 330 4.25 22.42 10.03
CA PRO A 330 3.11 23.09 9.39
C PRO A 330 1.77 22.37 9.65
N TRP A 331 1.83 21.09 10.04
CA TRP A 331 0.71 20.27 10.45
C TRP A 331 1.17 19.36 11.59
N ARG A 332 0.31 19.12 12.58
CA ARG A 332 0.67 18.44 13.85
C ARG A 332 -0.18 17.21 14.18
N GLY A 333 -0.92 16.68 13.22
CA GLY A 333 -1.91 15.63 13.43
C GLY A 333 -3.34 16.15 13.54
N ILE A 334 -4.29 15.22 13.67
CA ILE A 334 -5.74 15.50 13.70
C ILE A 334 -6.41 15.19 15.05
N SER A 335 -5.64 15.17 16.15
CA SER A 335 -6.19 15.02 17.50
C SER A 335 -7.30 16.03 17.77
N GLY A 336 -8.39 15.61 18.41
CA GLY A 336 -9.50 16.50 18.73
C GLY A 336 -10.77 15.77 19.16
N GLU A 337 -11.76 16.56 19.57
CA GLU A 337 -13.13 16.09 19.74
C GLU A 337 -13.95 16.49 18.51
N TYR A 338 -14.67 15.54 17.95
CA TYR A 338 -15.47 15.73 16.74
C TYR A 338 -16.88 15.19 16.95
N VAL A 339 -17.86 15.80 16.31
CA VAL A 339 -19.16 15.18 16.04
C VAL A 339 -19.09 14.55 14.65
N ILE A 340 -19.23 13.23 14.60
CA ILE A 340 -19.22 12.45 13.35
C ILE A 340 -20.66 12.09 12.98
N SER A 341 -20.99 12.28 11.71
CA SER A 341 -22.19 11.71 11.08
C SER A 341 -21.75 10.79 9.95
N LEU A 342 -22.27 9.57 9.93
CA LEU A 342 -22.03 8.55 8.91
C LEU A 342 -23.36 8.15 8.27
N GLY A 343 -23.42 8.09 6.94
CA GLY A 343 -24.62 7.73 6.18
C GLY A 343 -24.46 8.07 4.70
N PRO A 344 -25.57 8.32 3.97
CA PRO A 344 -25.50 8.73 2.56
C PRO A 344 -24.68 10.01 2.37
N GLU A 345 -24.76 10.93 3.34
CA GLU A 345 -23.89 12.08 3.50
C GLU A 345 -23.19 11.95 4.84
N SER A 346 -21.86 11.94 4.84
CA SER A 346 -21.05 11.86 6.04
C SER A 346 -20.28 13.15 6.29
N SER A 347 -19.96 13.43 7.55
CA SER A 347 -19.29 14.66 7.95
C SER A 347 -18.56 14.49 9.26
N ALA A 348 -17.45 15.20 9.44
CA ALA A 348 -16.87 15.49 10.75
C ALA A 348 -16.92 16.99 11.00
N GLY A 349 -17.17 17.38 12.25
CA GLY A 349 -17.03 18.77 12.67
C GLY A 349 -16.49 18.85 14.09
N LEU A 350 -15.60 19.80 14.36
CA LEU A 350 -15.01 19.99 15.68
C LEU A 350 -16.05 20.26 16.77
N GLY A 351 -15.83 19.69 17.94
CA GLY A 351 -16.65 19.84 19.13
C GLY A 351 -17.26 18.53 19.62
N ALA A 352 -18.18 18.65 20.56
CA ALA A 352 -18.89 17.52 21.15
C ALA A 352 -20.36 17.88 21.39
N ASP A 353 -21.24 16.89 21.25
CA ASP A 353 -22.66 16.98 21.54
C ASP A 353 -22.97 16.12 22.78
N PRO A 354 -23.32 16.72 23.94
CA PRO A 354 -23.58 15.97 25.17
C PRO A 354 -24.70 14.94 25.09
N ALA A 355 -25.57 15.01 24.07
CA ALA A 355 -26.64 14.05 23.85
C ALA A 355 -26.20 12.79 23.11
N LEU A 356 -24.98 12.78 22.53
CA LEU A 356 -24.47 11.67 21.74
C LEU A 356 -23.55 10.75 22.55
N PRO A 357 -23.51 9.44 22.23
CA PRO A 357 -22.50 8.54 22.77
C PRO A 357 -21.11 8.92 22.23
N THR A 358 -20.07 8.64 23.02
CA THR A 358 -18.68 8.94 22.65
C THR A 358 -17.92 7.66 22.30
N LEU A 359 -17.28 7.67 21.13
CA LEU A 359 -16.22 6.76 20.74
C LEU A 359 -14.87 7.43 21.03
N THR A 360 -13.96 6.72 21.67
CA THR A 360 -12.56 7.15 21.80
C THR A 360 -11.70 6.28 20.91
N ALA A 361 -10.76 6.86 20.17
CA ALA A 361 -9.89 6.08 19.31
C ALA A 361 -8.55 6.77 19.06
N SER A 362 -7.52 5.97 18.75
CA SER A 362 -6.36 6.49 18.01
C SER A 362 -6.72 6.72 16.55
N VAL A 363 -5.99 7.61 15.87
CA VAL A 363 -6.16 7.83 14.42
C VAL A 363 -5.93 6.56 13.60
N GLY A 364 -5.01 5.70 14.02
CA GLY A 364 -4.75 4.41 13.37
C GLY A 364 -5.95 3.47 13.50
N ALA A 365 -6.50 3.32 14.72
CA ALA A 365 -7.66 2.48 14.97
C ALA A 365 -8.91 2.98 14.24
N PHE A 366 -9.15 4.30 14.26
CA PHE A 366 -10.26 4.90 13.52
C PHE A 366 -10.09 4.74 12.00
N THR A 367 -8.87 4.89 11.47
CA THR A 367 -8.59 4.65 10.04
C THR A 367 -8.93 3.20 9.67
N ARG A 368 -8.57 2.22 10.50
CA ARG A 368 -8.89 0.79 10.26
C ARG A 368 -10.40 0.53 10.27
N LEU A 369 -11.11 1.15 11.21
CA LEU A 369 -12.58 1.07 11.26
C LEU A 369 -13.20 1.67 9.99
N TRP A 370 -12.80 2.89 9.64
CA TRP A 370 -13.37 3.65 8.53
C TRP A 370 -13.07 3.02 7.16
N LEU A 371 -11.91 2.38 6.99
CA LEU A 371 -11.56 1.59 5.80
C LEU A 371 -12.24 0.20 5.76
N GLY A 372 -12.99 -0.19 6.79
CA GLY A 372 -13.61 -1.53 6.85
C GLY A 372 -12.61 -2.66 7.03
N VAL A 373 -11.42 -2.39 7.58
CA VAL A 373 -10.38 -3.41 7.85
C VAL A 373 -10.88 -4.42 8.88
N ARG A 374 -11.51 -3.92 9.95
CA ARG A 374 -12.13 -4.70 11.02
C ARG A 374 -13.35 -3.97 11.57
N PRO A 375 -14.38 -4.70 12.04
CA PRO A 375 -15.52 -4.11 12.70
C PRO A 375 -15.11 -3.37 13.98
N ALA A 376 -15.90 -2.39 14.41
CA ALA A 376 -15.67 -1.61 15.63
C ALA A 376 -15.62 -2.53 16.86
N THR A 377 -16.51 -3.51 16.94
CA THR A 377 -16.51 -4.50 18.05
C THR A 377 -15.23 -5.35 18.07
N GLY A 378 -14.65 -5.65 16.90
CA GLY A 378 -13.38 -6.39 16.80
C GLY A 378 -12.17 -5.53 17.12
N LEU A 379 -12.18 -4.26 16.71
CA LEU A 379 -11.13 -3.30 17.04
C LEU A 379 -11.10 -2.99 18.54
N ALA A 380 -12.26 -2.91 19.20
CA ALA A 380 -12.33 -2.71 20.65
C ALA A 380 -11.65 -3.81 21.49
N VAL A 381 -11.39 -4.98 20.89
CA VAL A 381 -10.66 -6.08 21.55
C VAL A 381 -9.14 -5.96 21.36
N THR A 382 -8.69 -5.38 20.24
CA THR A 382 -7.31 -5.54 19.75
C THR A 382 -6.57 -4.24 19.47
N ASP A 383 -7.25 -3.11 19.51
CA ASP A 383 -6.73 -1.80 19.12
C ASP A 383 -7.18 -0.71 20.10
N ASP A 384 -6.63 0.49 19.95
CA ASP A 384 -7.00 1.67 20.72
C ASP A 384 -8.31 2.27 20.20
N LEU A 385 -9.42 1.57 20.45
CA LEU A 385 -10.79 1.98 20.12
C LEU A 385 -11.74 1.52 21.23
N ASP A 386 -12.51 2.43 21.80
CA ASP A 386 -13.43 2.13 22.90
C ASP A 386 -14.69 2.98 22.84
N GLY A 387 -15.82 2.44 23.29
CA GLY A 387 -17.10 3.13 23.33
C GLY A 387 -18.24 2.23 23.79
N PRO A 388 -19.46 2.78 23.96
CA PRO A 388 -20.62 2.00 24.38
C PRO A 388 -20.90 0.81 23.44
N PRO A 389 -21.21 -0.39 23.96
CA PRO A 389 -21.46 -1.59 23.14
C PRO A 389 -22.51 -1.39 22.05
N GLU A 390 -23.55 -0.59 22.33
CA GLU A 390 -24.61 -0.24 21.39
C GLU A 390 -24.08 0.59 20.21
N LEU A 391 -23.17 1.53 20.49
CA LEU A 391 -22.50 2.34 19.46
C LEU A 391 -21.59 1.47 18.61
N LEU A 392 -20.75 0.64 19.23
CA LEU A 392 -19.84 -0.28 18.49
C LEU A 392 -20.64 -1.20 17.56
N SER A 393 -21.73 -1.79 18.06
CA SER A 393 -22.61 -2.64 17.25
C SER A 393 -23.34 -1.88 16.14
N ALA A 394 -23.64 -0.59 16.34
CA ALA A 394 -24.22 0.25 15.29
C ALA A 394 -23.18 0.58 14.21
N LEU A 395 -21.94 0.86 14.58
CA LEU A 395 -20.84 1.10 13.64
C LEU A 395 -20.56 -0.13 12.77
N ASP A 396 -20.61 -1.34 13.33
CA ASP A 396 -20.49 -2.60 12.56
C ASP A 396 -21.56 -2.77 11.47
N ARG A 397 -22.74 -2.15 11.65
CA ARG A 397 -23.81 -2.16 10.65
C ARG A 397 -23.67 -1.02 9.65
N THR A 398 -23.17 0.12 10.10
CA THR A 398 -23.00 1.34 9.31
C THR A 398 -21.84 1.18 8.32
N LEU A 399 -20.70 0.65 8.78
CA LEU A 399 -19.45 0.52 8.03
C LEU A 399 -19.24 -0.89 7.48
N ARG A 400 -20.24 -1.40 6.76
CA ARG A 400 -20.14 -2.71 6.06
C ARG A 400 -19.51 -2.52 4.67
N LEU A 401 -18.21 -2.28 4.66
CA LEU A 401 -17.48 -1.94 3.44
C LEU A 401 -16.89 -3.20 2.77
N PRO A 402 -16.60 -3.13 1.46
CA PRO A 402 -15.73 -4.13 0.81
C PRO A 402 -14.37 -4.18 1.49
N VAL A 403 -13.69 -5.33 1.44
CA VAL A 403 -12.34 -5.47 2.03
C VAL A 403 -11.36 -4.59 1.25
N PRO A 404 -10.63 -3.66 1.90
CA PRO A 404 -9.67 -2.80 1.20
C PRO A 404 -8.42 -3.57 0.78
N GLY A 405 -7.86 -3.24 -0.38
CA GLY A 405 -6.53 -3.73 -0.78
C GLY A 405 -5.87 -2.83 -1.83
N LEU A 406 -4.53 -2.71 -1.77
CA LEU A 406 -3.74 -1.80 -2.63
C LEU A 406 -3.78 -2.13 -4.14
N CYS A 407 -4.36 -3.28 -4.53
CA CYS A 407 -4.62 -3.69 -5.91
C CYS A 407 -3.40 -3.64 -6.84
N GLY A 408 -2.36 -4.44 -6.61
CA GLY A 408 -1.24 -4.55 -7.56
C GLY A 408 -0.10 -3.54 -7.39
N TRP A 409 -0.15 -2.73 -6.34
CA TRP A 409 1.01 -1.96 -5.87
C TRP A 409 1.57 -2.57 -4.57
N GLU A 410 2.88 -2.78 -4.55
CA GLU A 410 3.69 -3.04 -3.36
C GLU A 410 4.89 -2.06 -3.43
N TYR A 411 4.76 -0.86 -2.83
CA TYR A 411 5.77 0.23 -2.86
C TYR A 411 6.53 0.38 -1.55
#